data_AF-A0A5E8VEL6-F1
#
_entry.id   AF-A0A5E8VEL6-F1
#
_cell.length_a   1.000
_cell.length_b   1.000
_cell.length_c   1.000
_cell.angle_alpha   90.00
_cell.angle_beta   90.00
_cell.angle_gamma   90.00
#
_symmetry.space_group_name_H-M   'P 1'
#
loop_
_entity.id
_entity.type
_entity.pdbx_description
1 polymer ?
#
loop_
_entity_poly.entity_id
_entity_poly.type
_entity_poly.pdbx_seq_one_letter_code
_entity_poly.pdbx_strand_id
1 'polypeptide(L)'
;MVDFDALTRASLTRWQNAKLTRKTLSDKVATSLVAAKKRYQAVEAKTGVPWAVIAVIHERESSQNWGRSLAQGDPWNRVSIHVPAGRGPFSSWEEAAIDALLNCHPHLAKRKDWSLAGVLIALELYNGMGYANKGVPSPYLWAGTNQYKSGKYVADGKYDPNHVDQQLGCVAMLLSMMALDPTITFTGAKIVPITPKAGPKPTSTSSALGAFFSAILNIFRRK
;
A
#
# COMPACT_ATOMS: atom_id res chain seq x y z
N MET A 1 7.93 3.80 -23.13
CA MET A 1 6.63 3.88 -22.42
C MET A 1 6.64 2.84 -21.32
N VAL A 2 6.10 3.13 -20.14
CA VAL A 2 6.08 2.14 -19.05
C VAL A 2 5.14 1.01 -19.41
N ASP A 3 5.62 -0.22 -19.29
CA ASP A 3 4.78 -1.42 -19.29
C ASP A 3 4.09 -1.55 -17.91
N PHE A 4 2.82 -1.14 -17.84
CA PHE A 4 2.04 -1.17 -16.61
C PHE A 4 1.73 -2.59 -16.13
N ASP A 5 1.67 -3.58 -17.02
CA ASP A 5 1.42 -4.97 -16.63
C ASP A 5 2.66 -5.57 -15.98
N ALA A 6 3.84 -5.33 -16.56
CA ALA A 6 5.11 -5.71 -15.95
C ALA A 6 5.34 -4.99 -14.61
N LEU A 7 5.08 -3.68 -14.55
CA LEU A 7 5.21 -2.91 -13.32
C LEU A 7 4.26 -3.43 -12.24
N THR A 8 3.00 -3.72 -12.59
CA THR A 8 2.00 -4.25 -11.66
C THR A 8 2.43 -5.60 -11.09
N ARG A 9 2.84 -6.55 -11.94
CA ARG A 9 3.34 -7.85 -11.49
C ARG A 9 4.55 -7.70 -10.58
N ALA A 10 5.52 -6.87 -10.96
CA ALA A 10 6.73 -6.65 -10.17
C ALA A 10 6.42 -6.00 -8.82
N SER A 11 5.49 -5.04 -8.77
CA SER A 11 5.06 -4.38 -7.54
C SER A 11 4.32 -5.33 -6.59
N LEU A 12 3.42 -6.17 -7.11
CA LEU A 12 2.75 -7.19 -6.30
C LEU A 12 3.73 -8.23 -5.74
N THR A 13 4.67 -8.70 -6.55
CA THR A 13 5.74 -9.61 -6.09
C THR A 13 6.59 -8.96 -4.99
N ARG A 14 6.97 -7.68 -5.14
CA ARG A 14 7.72 -6.96 -4.11
C ARG A 14 6.91 -6.81 -2.83
N TRP A 15 5.62 -6.48 -2.92
CA TRP A 15 4.74 -6.38 -1.75
C TRP A 15 4.70 -7.69 -0.97
N GLN A 16 4.48 -8.81 -1.64
CA GLN A 16 4.42 -10.14 -1.01
C GLN A 16 5.72 -10.52 -0.28
N ASN A 17 6.86 -10.04 -0.77
CA ASN A 17 8.18 -10.34 -0.21
C ASN A 17 8.75 -9.22 0.70
N ALA A 18 8.01 -8.12 0.86
CA ALA A 18 8.47 -6.95 1.59
C ALA A 18 8.60 -7.25 3.09
N LYS A 19 9.77 -6.93 3.63
CA LYS A 19 10.05 -6.96 5.06
C LYS A 19 10.57 -5.59 5.48
N LEU A 20 10.06 -5.07 6.59
CA LEU A 20 10.51 -3.81 7.16
C LEU A 20 11.97 -3.91 7.59
N THR A 21 12.82 -3.00 7.08
CA THR A 21 14.23 -2.88 7.48
C THR A 21 14.44 -1.79 8.52
N ARG A 22 13.48 -0.87 8.67
CA ARG A 22 13.50 0.22 9.65
C ARG A 22 12.23 0.25 10.50
N LYS A 23 11.85 -0.91 11.05
CA LYS A 23 10.55 -1.12 11.73
C LYS A 23 10.25 -0.12 12.84
N THR A 24 11.22 0.19 13.69
CA THR A 24 11.03 1.18 14.79
C THR A 24 10.63 2.56 14.26
N LEU A 25 11.25 2.99 13.16
CA LEU A 25 10.92 4.27 12.53
C LEU A 25 9.55 4.21 11.85
N SER A 26 9.24 3.12 11.12
CA SER A 26 7.95 2.99 10.43
C SER A 26 6.78 2.87 11.41
N ASP A 27 6.94 2.18 12.53
CA ASP A 27 5.90 2.07 13.57
C ASP A 27 5.65 3.42 14.27
N LYS A 28 6.71 4.19 14.54
CA LYS A 28 6.59 5.54 15.09
C LYS A 28 5.80 6.46 14.16
N VAL A 29 6.17 6.49 12.87
CA VAL A 29 5.46 7.31 11.87
C VAL A 29 4.02 6.83 11.68
N ALA A 30 3.80 5.52 11.58
CA ALA A 30 2.46 4.94 11.43
C ALA A 30 1.53 5.30 12.59
N THR A 31 2.05 5.39 13.82
CA THR A 31 1.27 5.83 14.99
C THR A 31 0.71 7.24 14.78
N SER A 32 1.54 8.18 14.31
CA SER A 32 1.09 9.55 13.99
C SER A 32 0.10 9.60 12.84
N LEU A 33 0.31 8.77 11.80
CA LEU A 33 -0.60 8.69 10.66
C LEU A 33 -1.99 8.15 11.04
N VAL A 34 -2.03 7.06 11.81
CA VAL A 34 -3.27 6.45 12.30
C VAL A 34 -3.99 7.37 13.29
N ALA A 35 -3.26 8.08 14.17
CA ALA A 35 -3.85 9.05 15.09
C ALA A 35 -4.62 10.17 14.36
N ALA A 36 -4.20 10.52 13.14
CA ALA A 36 -4.86 11.51 12.30
C ALA A 36 -5.93 10.94 11.36
N LYS A 37 -6.31 9.66 11.49
CA LYS A 37 -7.26 8.94 10.61
C LYS A 37 -8.51 9.75 10.29
N LYS A 38 -9.19 10.31 11.31
CA LYS A 38 -10.42 11.10 11.12
C LYS A 38 -10.24 12.25 10.13
N ARG A 39 -9.09 12.91 10.16
CA ARG A 39 -8.78 14.04 9.27
C ARG A 39 -8.56 13.58 7.83
N TYR A 40 -7.85 12.48 7.63
CA TYR A 40 -7.71 11.86 6.32
C TYR A 40 -9.04 11.33 5.77
N GLN A 41 -9.90 10.77 6.63
CA GLN A 41 -11.23 10.29 6.25
C GLN A 41 -12.15 11.41 5.76
N ALA A 42 -11.99 12.64 6.26
CA ALA A 42 -12.73 13.80 5.74
C ALA A 42 -12.40 14.07 4.26
N VAL A 43 -11.14 13.89 3.86
CA VAL A 43 -10.69 14.02 2.46
C VAL A 43 -11.12 12.79 1.63
N GLU A 44 -10.99 11.57 2.18
CA GLU A 44 -11.48 10.33 1.57
C GLU A 44 -12.97 10.45 1.21
N ALA A 45 -13.80 10.97 2.11
CA ALA A 45 -15.24 11.16 1.88
C ALA A 45 -15.57 12.10 0.70
N LYS A 46 -14.65 13.02 0.35
CA LYS A 46 -14.83 13.98 -0.75
C LYS A 46 -14.19 13.53 -2.06
N THR A 47 -13.20 12.64 -2.00
CA THR A 47 -12.35 12.29 -3.15
C THR A 47 -12.43 10.82 -3.55
N GLY A 48 -12.89 9.95 -2.66
CA GLY A 48 -12.84 8.49 -2.84
C GLY A 48 -11.43 7.90 -2.78
N VAL A 49 -10.40 8.69 -2.47
CA VAL A 49 -9.02 8.20 -2.30
C VAL A 49 -8.91 7.59 -0.91
N PRO A 50 -8.45 6.33 -0.75
CA PRO A 50 -8.39 5.69 0.55
C PRO A 50 -7.56 6.49 1.55
N TRP A 51 -8.07 6.67 2.77
CA TRP A 51 -7.44 7.56 3.76
C TRP A 51 -5.98 7.16 4.06
N ALA A 52 -5.66 5.86 4.05
CA ALA A 52 -4.31 5.35 4.26
C ALA A 52 -3.35 5.74 3.11
N VAL A 53 -3.85 5.85 1.88
CA VAL A 53 -3.08 6.35 0.72
C VAL A 53 -2.80 7.85 0.90
N ILE A 54 -3.80 8.63 1.30
CA ILE A 54 -3.63 10.07 1.58
C ILE A 54 -2.59 10.27 2.69
N ALA A 55 -2.63 9.45 3.74
CA ALA A 55 -1.73 9.56 4.87
C ALA A 55 -0.26 9.36 4.49
N VAL A 56 0.05 8.31 3.72
CA VAL A 56 1.44 8.05 3.31
C VAL A 56 1.95 9.06 2.27
N ILE A 57 1.07 9.57 1.40
CA ILE A 57 1.42 10.71 0.52
C ILE A 57 1.78 11.93 1.38
N HIS A 58 0.95 12.27 2.37
CA HIS A 58 1.19 13.42 3.24
C HIS A 58 2.54 13.32 3.98
N GLU A 59 2.93 12.13 4.42
CA GLU A 59 4.25 11.92 5.00
C GLU A 59 5.38 12.11 3.98
N ARG A 60 5.21 11.62 2.76
CA ARG A 60 6.22 11.73 1.71
C ARG A 60 6.44 13.15 1.21
N GLU A 61 5.38 13.93 1.11
CA GLU A 61 5.45 15.28 0.54
C GLU A 61 5.88 16.31 1.59
N SER A 62 5.56 16.09 2.86
CA SER A 62 5.79 17.12 3.88
C SER A 62 5.95 16.62 5.31
N SER A 63 6.27 15.33 5.53
CA SER A 63 6.45 14.74 6.87
C SER A 63 5.26 15.02 7.80
N GLN A 64 4.04 14.84 7.29
CA GLN A 64 2.77 15.10 7.98
C GLN A 64 2.58 16.57 8.42
N ASN A 65 3.29 17.52 7.82
CA ASN A 65 3.12 18.93 8.16
C ASN A 65 1.78 19.49 7.65
N TRP A 66 0.83 19.66 8.56
CA TRP A 66 -0.50 20.22 8.30
C TRP A 66 -0.54 21.65 7.76
N GLY A 67 0.59 22.36 7.73
CA GLY A 67 0.74 23.67 7.09
C GLY A 67 1.14 23.59 5.60
N ARG A 68 1.30 22.39 5.04
CA ARG A 68 1.90 22.15 3.73
C ARG A 68 0.93 21.41 2.79
N SER A 69 0.99 21.73 1.50
CA SER A 69 0.17 21.15 0.43
C SER A 69 0.53 19.68 0.20
N LEU A 70 -0.49 18.85 0.00
CA LEU A 70 -0.33 17.45 -0.38
C LEU A 70 0.29 17.29 -1.79
N ALA A 71 0.27 18.30 -2.65
CA ALA A 71 0.73 18.17 -4.04
C ALA A 71 2.26 18.37 -4.21
N GLN A 72 2.89 19.22 -3.40
CA GLN A 72 4.31 19.58 -3.58
C GLN A 72 5.01 20.08 -2.30
N GLY A 73 4.30 20.14 -1.18
CA GLY A 73 4.87 20.61 0.08
C GLY A 73 5.04 22.13 0.23
N ASP A 74 4.47 22.98 -0.63
CA ASP A 74 4.42 24.43 -0.34
C ASP A 74 3.40 24.74 0.77
N PRO A 75 3.50 25.88 1.47
CA PRO A 75 2.44 26.33 2.35
C PRO A 75 1.10 26.43 1.61
N TRP A 76 0.05 25.75 2.08
CA TRP A 76 -1.23 25.71 1.37
C TRP A 76 -1.99 27.04 1.42
N ASN A 77 -1.66 27.91 2.36
CA ASN A 77 -2.28 29.23 2.54
C ASN A 77 -1.63 30.32 1.67
N ARG A 78 -0.87 29.92 0.64
CA ARG A 78 -0.25 30.80 -0.36
C ARG A 78 -0.38 30.15 -1.74
N VAL A 79 -0.17 30.94 -2.78
CA VAL A 79 -0.07 30.41 -4.15
C VAL A 79 1.20 29.55 -4.25
N SER A 80 1.08 28.31 -4.72
CA SER A 80 2.22 27.41 -4.88
C SER A 80 3.20 27.88 -5.96
N ILE A 81 4.49 27.66 -5.71
CA ILE A 81 5.58 27.98 -6.65
C ILE A 81 6.23 26.71 -7.20
N HIS A 82 6.25 25.62 -6.43
CA HIS A 82 6.73 24.34 -6.91
C HIS A 82 5.64 23.65 -7.73
N VAL A 83 6.06 22.81 -8.69
CA VAL A 83 5.14 22.09 -9.58
C VAL A 83 4.31 21.09 -8.76
N PRO A 84 2.97 21.10 -8.86
CA PRO A 84 2.13 21.96 -9.68
C PRO A 84 2.01 23.40 -9.13
N ALA A 85 2.47 24.38 -9.92
CA ALA A 85 2.48 25.78 -9.52
C ALA A 85 1.09 26.43 -9.71
N GLY A 86 0.84 27.54 -9.00
CA GLY A 86 -0.39 28.31 -9.15
C GLY A 86 -1.62 27.71 -8.44
N ARG A 87 -1.45 26.77 -7.51
CA ARG A 87 -2.54 26.23 -6.68
C ARG A 87 -2.73 27.10 -5.43
N GLY A 88 -3.96 27.17 -4.91
CA GLY A 88 -4.29 27.94 -3.70
C GLY A 88 -4.33 29.45 -3.92
N PRO A 89 -4.33 30.27 -2.85
CA PRO A 89 -4.33 29.85 -1.45
C PRO A 89 -5.63 29.12 -1.08
N PHE A 90 -5.53 28.16 -0.16
CA PHE A 90 -6.68 27.44 0.41
C PHE A 90 -7.02 27.96 1.81
N SER A 91 -8.20 27.62 2.33
CA SER A 91 -8.61 27.99 3.70
C SER A 91 -8.27 26.91 4.74
N SER A 92 -7.94 25.70 4.30
CA SER A 92 -7.56 24.57 5.15
C SER A 92 -6.63 23.60 4.41
N TRP A 93 -6.01 22.71 5.20
CA TRP A 93 -5.25 21.59 4.63
C TRP A 93 -6.15 20.64 3.84
N GLU A 94 -7.37 20.41 4.31
CA GLU A 94 -8.36 19.54 3.67
C GLU A 94 -8.72 20.03 2.27
N GLU A 95 -8.96 21.34 2.10
CA GLU A 95 -9.20 21.93 0.78
C GLU A 95 -7.99 21.76 -0.14
N ALA A 96 -6.78 21.99 0.38
CA ALA A 96 -5.54 21.81 -0.37
C ALA A 96 -5.32 20.35 -0.78
N ALA A 97 -5.63 19.40 0.11
CA ALA A 97 -5.52 17.96 -0.15
C ALA A 97 -6.56 17.49 -1.19
N ILE A 98 -7.80 17.97 -1.08
CA ILE A 98 -8.86 17.71 -2.07
C ILE A 98 -8.43 18.25 -3.44
N ASP A 99 -7.89 19.46 -3.47
CA ASP A 99 -7.38 20.09 -4.69
C ASP A 99 -6.26 19.27 -5.35
N ALA A 100 -5.25 18.89 -4.57
CA ALA A 100 -4.14 18.05 -5.02
C ALA A 100 -4.63 16.74 -5.65
N LEU A 101 -5.58 16.05 -5.01
CA LEU A 101 -6.07 14.75 -5.47
C LEU A 101 -6.99 14.84 -6.70
N LEU A 102 -7.72 15.94 -6.89
CA LEU A 102 -8.63 16.14 -8.01
C LEU A 102 -7.96 16.74 -9.25
N ASN A 103 -7.13 17.76 -9.03
CA ASN A 103 -6.72 18.71 -10.06
C ASN A 103 -5.25 18.59 -10.46
N CYS A 104 -4.42 17.95 -9.63
CA CYS A 104 -3.00 17.75 -9.92
C CYS A 104 -2.76 16.33 -10.44
N HIS A 105 -1.86 16.15 -11.40
CA HIS A 105 -1.50 14.82 -11.88
C HIS A 105 -1.04 13.96 -10.68
N PRO A 106 -1.45 12.67 -10.56
CA PRO A 106 -2.18 11.85 -11.54
C PRO A 106 -3.71 11.85 -11.40
N HIS A 107 -4.29 12.85 -10.74
CA HIS A 107 -5.73 13.00 -10.52
C HIS A 107 -6.33 11.81 -9.79
N LEU A 108 -5.74 11.43 -8.65
CA LEU A 108 -6.11 10.23 -7.90
C LEU A 108 -7.60 10.13 -7.58
N ALA A 109 -8.30 11.24 -7.35
CA ALA A 109 -9.74 11.23 -7.10
C ALA A 109 -10.59 10.77 -8.32
N LYS A 110 -10.01 10.75 -9.52
CA LYS A 110 -10.65 10.20 -10.74
C LYS A 110 -10.42 8.70 -10.88
N ARG A 111 -9.49 8.11 -10.13
CA ARG A 111 -9.17 6.67 -10.16
C ARG A 111 -10.32 5.85 -9.56
N LYS A 112 -10.58 4.68 -10.14
CA LYS A 112 -11.60 3.72 -9.67
C LYS A 112 -11.02 2.47 -9.02
N ASP A 113 -9.85 2.04 -9.46
CA ASP A 113 -9.18 0.85 -8.94
C ASP A 113 -8.34 1.18 -7.70
N TRP A 114 -8.85 0.79 -6.53
CA TRP A 114 -8.13 0.86 -5.25
C TRP A 114 -7.81 -0.54 -4.70
N SER A 115 -7.70 -1.54 -5.58
CA SER A 115 -7.05 -2.81 -5.22
C SER A 115 -5.61 -2.55 -4.76
N LEU A 116 -4.99 -3.54 -4.11
CA LEU A 116 -3.57 -3.46 -3.75
C LEU A 116 -2.68 -3.09 -4.94
N ALA A 117 -2.90 -3.72 -6.11
CA ALA A 117 -2.20 -3.37 -7.33
C ALA A 117 -2.42 -1.90 -7.69
N GLY A 118 -3.68 -1.46 -7.63
CA GLY A 118 -4.07 -0.10 -7.95
C GLY A 118 -3.43 0.94 -7.04
N VAL A 119 -3.34 0.67 -5.74
CA VAL A 119 -2.68 1.52 -4.75
C VAL A 119 -1.18 1.65 -5.04
N LEU A 120 -0.49 0.52 -5.30
CA LEU A 120 0.95 0.54 -5.59
C LEU A 120 1.25 1.35 -6.85
N ILE A 121 0.44 1.20 -7.90
CA ILE A 121 0.58 1.99 -9.14
C ILE A 121 0.20 3.46 -8.92
N ALA A 122 -0.85 3.74 -8.15
CA ALA A 122 -1.25 5.11 -7.83
C ALA A 122 -0.15 5.89 -7.09
N LEU A 123 0.51 5.27 -6.12
CA LEU A 123 1.60 5.88 -5.36
C LEU A 123 2.86 6.08 -6.21
N GLU A 124 3.21 5.12 -7.08
CA GLU A 124 4.31 5.29 -8.03
C GLU A 124 4.03 6.46 -8.99
N LEU A 125 2.80 6.57 -9.50
CA LEU A 125 2.37 7.66 -10.37
C LEU A 125 2.34 9.02 -9.65
N TYR A 126 2.00 9.04 -8.37
CA TYR A 126 1.95 10.26 -7.56
C TYR A 126 3.34 10.90 -7.46
N ASN A 127 4.36 10.09 -7.17
CA ASN A 127 5.75 10.53 -7.21
C ASN A 127 6.23 10.84 -8.64
N GLY A 128 5.76 10.05 -9.62
CA GLY A 128 6.19 10.09 -11.00
C GLY A 128 6.97 8.85 -11.44
N MET A 129 6.92 8.54 -12.73
CA MET A 129 7.33 7.26 -13.32
C MET A 129 8.84 7.12 -13.61
N GLY A 130 9.68 7.98 -13.05
CA GLY A 130 11.12 7.98 -13.34
C GLY A 130 11.80 6.65 -13.00
N TYR A 131 11.49 6.07 -11.84
CA TYR A 131 12.06 4.80 -11.39
C TYR A 131 11.53 3.61 -12.17
N ALA A 132 10.21 3.57 -12.43
CA ALA A 132 9.59 2.58 -13.29
C ALA A 132 10.21 2.56 -14.71
N ASN A 133 10.43 3.73 -15.32
CA ASN A 133 11.11 3.85 -16.62
C ASN A 133 12.56 3.33 -16.59
N LYS A 134 13.20 3.34 -15.42
CA LYS A 134 14.54 2.77 -15.21
C LYS A 134 14.54 1.29 -14.85
N GLY A 135 13.37 0.67 -14.66
CA GLY A 135 13.27 -0.71 -14.21
C GLY A 135 13.76 -0.95 -12.78
N VAL A 136 13.85 0.10 -11.95
CA VAL A 136 14.36 0.01 -10.57
C VAL A 136 13.25 0.26 -9.54
N PRO A 137 13.34 -0.28 -8.31
CA PRO A 137 12.38 0.03 -7.25
C PRO A 137 12.48 1.50 -6.85
N SER A 138 11.35 2.20 -6.83
CA SER A 138 11.28 3.57 -6.32
C SER A 138 11.53 3.64 -4.82
N PRO A 139 12.45 4.49 -4.32
CA PRO A 139 12.52 4.81 -2.89
C PRO A 139 11.22 5.44 -2.37
N TYR A 140 10.43 6.10 -3.24
CA TYR A 140 9.14 6.66 -2.86
C TYR A 140 8.18 5.60 -2.34
N LEU A 141 8.21 4.44 -2.99
CA LEU A 141 7.33 3.33 -2.67
C LEU A 141 7.98 2.37 -1.65
N TRP A 142 9.27 2.04 -1.83
CA TRP A 142 9.90 0.87 -1.19
C TRP A 142 10.95 1.19 -0.12
N ALA A 143 11.39 2.44 0.08
CA ALA A 143 12.41 2.75 1.08
C ALA A 143 11.99 2.32 2.50
N GLY A 144 12.92 1.77 3.29
CA GLY A 144 12.60 1.17 4.59
C GLY A 144 12.01 -0.25 4.52
N THR A 145 12.00 -0.86 3.34
CA THR A 145 11.78 -2.29 3.15
C THR A 145 13.04 -2.94 2.56
N ASN A 146 13.12 -4.27 2.58
CA ASN A 146 14.15 -5.04 1.88
C ASN A 146 14.01 -5.04 0.34
N GLN A 147 12.98 -4.39 -0.21
CA GLN A 147 12.76 -4.28 -1.66
C GLN A 147 13.45 -3.05 -2.28
N TYR A 148 14.14 -2.25 -1.46
CA TYR A 148 14.95 -1.11 -1.87
C TYR A 148 16.31 -1.15 -1.17
N LYS A 149 17.38 -0.87 -1.91
CA LYS A 149 18.76 -0.81 -1.39
C LYS A 149 19.35 0.60 -1.53
N SER A 150 19.35 1.12 -2.76
CA SER A 150 19.86 2.45 -3.13
C SER A 150 19.25 2.86 -4.48
N GLY A 151 19.51 4.09 -4.89
CA GLY A 151 18.96 4.69 -6.10
C GLY A 151 17.98 5.80 -5.77
N LYS A 152 18.27 7.04 -6.17
CA LYS A 152 17.38 8.18 -5.95
C LYS A 152 17.58 9.25 -7.02
N TYR A 153 16.51 9.85 -7.49
CA TYR A 153 16.58 11.15 -8.16
C TYR A 153 16.87 12.23 -7.11
N VAL A 154 18.09 12.76 -7.13
CA VAL A 154 18.54 13.80 -6.17
C VAL A 154 18.22 15.21 -6.65
N ALA A 155 17.90 15.35 -7.94
CA ALA A 155 17.31 16.53 -8.57
C ALA A 155 16.58 16.10 -9.85
N ASP A 156 15.87 17.03 -10.48
CA ASP A 156 15.15 16.77 -11.73
C ASP A 156 16.09 16.18 -12.79
N GLY A 157 15.72 14.99 -13.27
CA GLY A 157 16.50 14.22 -14.25
C GLY A 157 17.81 13.62 -13.73
N LYS A 158 18.26 13.95 -12.51
CA LYS A 158 19.55 13.49 -11.95
C LYS A 158 19.36 12.28 -11.02
N TYR A 159 19.47 11.09 -11.59
CA TYR A 159 19.44 9.83 -10.85
C TYR A 159 20.83 9.43 -10.36
N ASP A 160 20.97 9.25 -9.05
CA ASP A 160 22.15 8.68 -8.41
C ASP A 160 21.85 7.23 -7.98
N PRO A 161 22.49 6.21 -8.57
CA PRO A 161 22.25 4.79 -8.22
C PRO A 161 22.74 4.41 -6.82
N ASN A 162 23.62 5.21 -6.21
CA ASN A 162 24.25 4.91 -4.92
C ASN A 162 23.60 5.66 -3.76
N HIS A 163 22.86 6.74 -4.04
CA HIS A 163 22.17 7.49 -3.00
C HIS A 163 21.06 6.66 -2.33
N VAL A 164 20.99 6.70 -1.00
CA VAL A 164 19.98 5.99 -0.21
C VAL A 164 18.98 6.98 0.37
N ASP A 165 17.69 6.79 0.06
CA ASP A 165 16.64 7.64 0.61
C ASP A 165 16.46 7.43 2.13
N GLN A 166 16.70 8.50 2.89
CA GLN A 166 16.54 8.48 4.35
C GLN A 166 15.07 8.52 4.76
N GLN A 167 14.17 9.00 3.90
CA GLN A 167 12.73 8.98 4.16
C GLN A 167 12.15 7.56 4.03
N LEU A 168 11.03 7.29 4.71
CA LEU A 168 10.27 6.04 4.54
C LEU A 168 9.52 6.03 3.23
N GLY A 169 9.51 4.87 2.56
CA GLY A 169 8.64 4.58 1.44
C GLY A 169 7.21 4.32 1.89
N CYS A 170 6.26 4.55 1.00
CA CYS A 170 4.84 4.35 1.28
C CYS A 170 4.52 2.93 1.76
N VAL A 171 5.14 1.90 1.19
CA VAL A 171 4.88 0.50 1.58
C VAL A 171 5.32 0.23 3.01
N ALA A 172 6.47 0.74 3.44
CA ALA A 172 6.93 0.55 4.82
C ALA A 172 5.94 1.16 5.82
N MET A 173 5.41 2.35 5.50
CA MET A 173 4.40 3.01 6.33
C MET A 173 3.06 2.27 6.29
N LEU A 174 2.57 1.86 5.12
CA LEU A 174 1.33 1.10 4.98
C LEU A 174 1.35 -0.21 5.77
N LEU A 175 2.45 -0.98 5.71
CA LEU A 175 2.58 -2.22 6.47
C LEU A 175 2.50 -1.98 7.99
N SER A 176 3.18 -0.96 8.50
CA SER A 176 3.09 -0.58 9.92
C SER A 176 1.70 -0.03 10.28
N MET A 177 1.06 0.76 9.42
CA MET A 177 -0.30 1.26 9.65
C MET A 177 -1.33 0.14 9.68
N MET A 178 -1.25 -0.83 8.76
CA MET A 178 -2.14 -2.00 8.72
C MET A 178 -1.99 -2.89 9.95
N ALA A 179 -0.80 -2.94 10.57
CA ALA A 179 -0.58 -3.64 11.82
C ALA A 179 -1.25 -2.94 13.02
N LEU A 180 -1.33 -1.60 12.99
CA LEU A 180 -1.99 -0.79 14.03
C LEU A 180 -3.51 -0.70 13.82
N ASP A 181 -3.96 -0.65 12.57
CA ASP A 181 -5.35 -0.54 12.18
C ASP A 181 -5.70 -1.57 11.10
N PRO A 182 -6.17 -2.77 11.50
CA PRO A 182 -6.55 -3.84 10.58
C PRO A 182 -7.74 -3.51 9.67
N THR A 183 -8.42 -2.38 9.86
CA THR A 183 -9.47 -1.92 8.94
C THR A 183 -8.90 -1.38 7.63
N ILE A 184 -7.60 -1.07 7.59
CA ILE A 184 -6.89 -0.73 6.36
C ILE A 184 -6.74 -2.00 5.52
N THR A 185 -7.56 -2.10 4.48
CA THR A 185 -7.50 -3.22 3.53
C THR A 185 -7.55 -2.69 2.10
N PHE A 186 -6.81 -3.35 1.21
CA PHE A 186 -6.79 -3.04 -0.23
C PHE A 186 -7.27 -4.26 -1.02
N THR A 187 -8.38 -4.86 -0.56
CA THR A 187 -8.94 -6.06 -1.17
C THR A 187 -9.52 -5.68 -2.53
N GLY A 188 -8.89 -6.15 -3.60
CA GLY A 188 -9.28 -5.87 -4.98
C GLY A 188 -10.55 -6.58 -5.44
N ALA A 189 -11.66 -6.48 -4.71
CA ALA A 189 -12.92 -7.05 -5.21
C ALA A 189 -13.33 -6.31 -6.50
N LYS A 190 -13.48 -6.95 -7.67
CA LYS A 190 -14.16 -8.23 -7.94
C LYS A 190 -13.44 -9.49 -7.46
N ILE A 191 -13.97 -10.05 -6.37
CA ILE A 191 -13.75 -11.45 -6.00
C ILE A 191 -14.73 -12.25 -6.86
N VAL A 192 -14.22 -13.03 -7.82
CA VAL A 192 -14.92 -14.26 -8.21
C VAL A 192 -14.51 -15.30 -7.18
N PRO A 193 -15.45 -15.92 -6.44
CA PRO A 193 -15.12 -16.97 -5.51
C PRO A 193 -14.36 -18.08 -6.25
N ILE A 194 -13.17 -18.42 -5.78
CA ILE A 194 -12.60 -19.74 -6.04
C ILE A 194 -13.49 -20.73 -5.30
N THR A 195 -14.52 -21.25 -5.99
CA THR A 195 -15.05 -22.56 -5.67
C THR A 195 -13.85 -23.52 -5.68
N PRO A 196 -13.55 -24.22 -4.57
CA PRO A 196 -12.57 -25.29 -4.61
C PRO A 196 -12.99 -26.27 -5.70
N LYS A 197 -12.13 -26.45 -6.72
CA LYS A 197 -12.33 -27.52 -7.69
C LYS A 197 -12.31 -28.81 -6.87
N ALA A 198 -13.45 -29.51 -6.82
CA ALA A 198 -13.54 -30.81 -6.19
C ALA A 198 -12.41 -31.68 -6.78
N GLY A 199 -11.52 -32.16 -5.90
CA GLY A 199 -10.51 -33.14 -6.30
C GLY A 199 -11.20 -34.39 -6.85
N PRO A 200 -10.51 -35.20 -7.67
CA PRO A 200 -11.09 -36.43 -8.18
C PRO A 200 -11.52 -37.30 -7.00
N LYS A 201 -12.77 -37.76 -7.02
CA LYS A 201 -13.31 -38.68 -6.03
C LYS A 201 -12.49 -39.97 -6.09
N PRO A 202 -11.94 -40.48 -4.97
CA PRO A 202 -11.27 -41.78 -4.96
C PRO A 202 -12.26 -42.85 -5.42
N THR A 203 -11.87 -43.62 -6.43
CA THR A 203 -12.57 -44.83 -6.87
C THR A 203 -12.59 -45.84 -5.73
N SER A 204 -13.78 -46.08 -5.17
CA SER A 204 -14.03 -47.17 -4.23
C SER A 204 -14.12 -48.49 -5.00
N THR A 205 -13.01 -49.19 -5.13
CA THR A 205 -13.01 -50.65 -5.31
C THR A 205 -12.96 -51.28 -3.92
N SER A 206 -14.10 -51.81 -3.45
CA SER A 206 -14.10 -52.80 -2.37
C SER A 206 -14.96 -53.98 -2.79
N SER A 207 -14.27 -55.01 -3.26
CA SER A 207 -14.75 -56.38 -3.41
C SER A 207 -14.74 -57.12 -2.07
N ALA A 208 -15.77 -57.93 -1.88
CA ALA A 208 -15.86 -59.16 -1.07
C ALA A 208 -15.83 -59.07 0.48
N LEU A 209 -17.04 -59.26 1.03
CA LEU A 209 -17.43 -60.34 1.97
C LEU A 209 -16.30 -61.09 2.71
N GLY A 210 -16.36 -61.05 4.04
CA GLY A 210 -15.65 -62.00 4.92
C GLY A 210 -15.93 -61.73 6.40
N ALA A 211 -16.90 -62.45 6.97
CA ALA A 211 -17.23 -62.46 8.39
C ALA A 211 -16.12 -63.08 9.25
N PHE A 212 -15.97 -62.69 10.54
CA PHE A 212 -15.85 -63.64 11.67
C PHE A 212 -15.89 -62.97 13.07
N PHE A 213 -16.92 -63.37 13.83
CA PHE A 213 -17.03 -63.69 15.27
C PHE A 213 -16.28 -62.98 16.42
N SER A 214 -17.12 -62.66 17.41
CA SER A 214 -17.08 -63.00 18.85
C SER A 214 -16.52 -62.04 19.90
N ALA A 215 -17.41 -61.81 20.86
CA ALA A 215 -17.25 -61.16 22.15
C ALA A 215 -16.31 -61.92 23.10
N ILE A 216 -15.78 -61.21 24.12
CA ILE A 216 -15.60 -61.69 25.49
C ILE A 216 -15.50 -60.49 26.46
N LEU A 217 -16.08 -60.71 27.64
CA LEU A 217 -16.34 -59.84 28.79
C LEU A 217 -15.11 -59.57 29.71
N ASN A 218 -15.36 -58.63 30.64
CA ASN A 218 -14.86 -58.49 32.03
C ASN A 218 -13.53 -57.75 32.26
N ILE A 219 -13.48 -56.62 33.00
CA ILE A 219 -13.83 -56.30 34.42
C ILE A 219 -12.65 -56.54 35.40
N PHE A 220 -12.40 -55.50 36.22
CA PHE A 220 -11.52 -55.35 37.41
C PHE A 220 -10.01 -55.15 37.14
N ARG A 221 -9.24 -54.34 37.90
CA ARG A 221 -9.42 -53.78 39.25
C ARG A 221 -8.46 -52.59 39.49
N ARG A 222 -8.87 -51.65 40.34
CA ARG A 222 -8.02 -50.66 41.02
C ARG A 222 -7.00 -51.32 41.95
N LYS A 223 -5.82 -50.70 42.08
CA LYS A 223 -5.26 -50.27 43.37
C LYS A 223 -4.65 -48.89 43.19
#